data_AF-E0UA52-F1
#
_entry.id   AF-E0UA52-F1
#
_cell.length_a   1.000
_cell.length_b   1.000
_cell.length_c   1.000
_cell.angle_alpha   90.00
_cell.angle_beta   90.00
_cell.angle_gamma   90.00
#
_symmetry.space_group_name_H-M   'P 1'
#
loop_
_entity.id
_entity.type
_entity.pdbx_description
1 polymer ?
#
loop_
_entity_poly.entity_id
_entity_poly.type
_entity_poly.pdbx_seq_one_letter_code
_entity_poly.pdbx_strand_id
1 'polypeptide(L)'
;MPSTFSQTTSVPLTANWIQQQTIYRRWHRHQSKCQILRSQLGFNQVASSRPTVCQGCTHYHGKAYGQTRTTRTRLICGFHPYGWTTDDHCPDWKGL
;
A
#
# COMPACT_ATOMS: atom_id res chain seq x y z
N MET A 1 -1.73 56.70 26.12
CA MET A 1 -1.25 55.31 26.31
C MET A 1 -1.72 54.49 25.11
N PRO A 2 -0.82 53.99 24.25
CA PRO A 2 -1.17 53.28 23.02
C PRO A 2 -1.26 51.75 23.22
N SER A 3 -1.81 51.07 22.19
CA SER A 3 -1.68 49.64 21.86
C SER A 3 -2.50 48.66 22.72
N THR A 4 -3.10 47.59 22.18
CA THR A 4 -2.65 46.77 21.06
C THR A 4 -3.86 46.05 20.45
N PHE A 5 -4.16 46.31 19.16
CA PHE A 5 -5.06 45.47 18.38
C PHE A 5 -4.32 44.18 18.04
N SER A 6 -4.69 43.05 18.66
CA SER A 6 -4.21 41.73 18.24
C SER A 6 -4.97 41.31 16.99
N GLN A 7 -4.37 41.55 15.82
CA GLN A 7 -4.86 40.98 14.56
C GLN A 7 -4.59 39.48 14.56
N THR A 8 -5.63 38.69 14.78
CA THR A 8 -5.62 37.24 14.50
C THR A 8 -5.68 37.06 12.99
N THR A 9 -4.53 36.82 12.37
CA THR A 9 -4.43 36.48 10.95
C THR A 9 -5.05 35.11 10.71
N SER A 10 -6.34 35.08 10.34
CA SER A 10 -6.99 33.88 9.84
C SER A 10 -6.44 33.58 8.44
N VAL A 11 -5.56 32.58 8.35
CA VAL A 11 -5.09 32.08 7.05
C VAL A 11 -6.33 31.56 6.29
N PRO A 12 -6.65 32.09 5.10
CA PRO A 12 -7.84 31.66 4.37
C PRO A 12 -7.69 30.18 3.95
N LEU A 13 -8.73 29.38 4.23
CA LEU A 13 -8.79 27.93 3.97
C LEU A 13 -8.42 27.54 2.52
N THR A 14 -8.58 28.48 1.59
CA THR A 14 -8.25 28.35 0.16
C THR A 14 -6.74 28.29 -0.11
N ALA A 15 -5.92 29.02 0.64
CA ALA A 15 -4.46 29.00 0.47
C ALA A 15 -3.88 27.63 0.83
N ASN A 16 -4.39 27.01 1.91
CA ASN A 16 -3.99 25.67 2.33
C ASN A 16 -4.42 24.62 1.28
N TRP A 17 -5.64 24.73 0.73
CA TRP A 17 -6.12 23.82 -0.32
C TRP A 17 -5.29 23.92 -1.61
N ILE A 18 -5.00 25.13 -2.10
CA ILE A 18 -4.14 25.32 -3.28
C ILE A 18 -2.76 24.72 -3.02
N GLN A 19 -2.18 24.97 -1.85
CA GLN A 19 -0.89 24.41 -1.47
C GLN A 19 -0.93 22.87 -1.46
N GLN A 20 -1.92 22.26 -0.81
CA GLN A 20 -2.11 20.80 -0.81
C GLN A 20 -2.22 20.24 -2.23
N GLN A 21 -2.99 20.88 -3.11
CA GLN A 21 -3.10 20.47 -4.50
C GLN A 21 -1.76 20.52 -5.24
N THR A 22 -0.97 21.58 -5.04
CA THR A 22 0.34 21.68 -5.68
C THR A 22 1.30 20.61 -5.17
N ILE A 23 1.28 20.31 -3.87
CA ILE A 23 2.06 19.22 -3.27
C ILE A 23 1.64 17.88 -3.87
N TYR A 24 0.33 17.60 -3.93
CA TYR A 24 -0.21 16.38 -4.53
C TYR A 24 0.17 16.24 -6.00
N ARG A 25 0.03 17.29 -6.82
CA ARG A 25 0.41 17.29 -8.24
C ARG A 25 1.91 17.05 -8.44
N ARG A 26 2.76 17.67 -7.60
CA ARG A 26 4.22 17.46 -7.63
C ARG A 26 4.58 16.03 -7.25
N TRP A 27 4.00 15.52 -6.16
CA TRP A 27 4.16 14.14 -5.72
C TRP A 27 3.74 13.16 -6.82
N HIS A 28 2.56 13.35 -7.42
CA HIS A 28 2.07 12.52 -8.51
C HIS A 28 3.01 12.52 -9.72
N ARG A 29 3.45 13.70 -10.16
CA ARG A 29 4.39 13.82 -11.29
C ARG A 29 5.68 13.05 -11.01
N HIS A 30 6.19 13.14 -9.79
CA HIS A 30 7.37 12.38 -9.38
C HIS A 30 7.10 10.87 -9.39
N GLN A 31 6.00 10.41 -8.80
CA GLN A 31 5.61 8.99 -8.81
C GLN A 31 5.47 8.43 -10.23
N SER A 32 4.81 9.16 -11.15
CA SER A 32 4.68 8.74 -12.55
C SER A 32 6.02 8.62 -13.25
N LYS A 33 6.95 9.56 -13.04
CA LYS A 33 8.32 9.48 -13.58
C LYS A 33 9.05 8.25 -13.05
N CYS A 34 8.98 7.99 -11.75
CA CYS A 34 9.57 6.80 -11.14
C CYS A 34 8.97 5.51 -11.71
N GLN A 35 7.66 5.45 -11.94
CA GLN A 35 7.01 4.31 -12.57
C GLN A 35 7.51 4.05 -14.00
N ILE A 36 7.66 5.11 -14.81
CA ILE A 36 8.20 5.01 -16.19
C ILE A 36 9.64 4.49 -16.18
N LEU A 37 10.50 5.04 -15.31
CA LEU A 37 11.89 4.59 -15.20
C LEU A 37 11.97 3.12 -14.76
N ARG A 38 11.13 2.72 -13.80
CA ARG A 38 11.04 1.32 -13.36
C ARG A 38 10.64 0.39 -14.50
N SER A 39 9.69 0.78 -15.36
CA SER A 39 9.28 -0.08 -16.47
C SER A 39 10.34 -0.18 -17.56
N GLN A 40 11.04 0.91 -17.89
CA GLN A 40 12.13 0.91 -18.87
C GLN A 40 13.30 -0.01 -18.45
N LEU A 41 13.55 -0.11 -17.15
CA LEU A 41 14.58 -0.98 -16.57
C LEU A 41 14.11 -2.42 -16.34
N GLY A 42 12.88 -2.78 -16.76
CA GLY A 42 12.34 -4.13 -16.60
C GLY A 42 11.83 -4.46 -15.19
N PHE A 43 11.71 -3.48 -14.29
CA PHE A 43 11.13 -3.63 -12.94
C PHE A 43 9.60 -3.52 -12.91
N ASN A 44 8.92 -3.73 -14.05
CA ASN A 44 7.46 -3.73 -14.16
C ASN A 44 6.82 -5.05 -13.73
N GLN A 45 7.59 -6.12 -13.59
CA GLN A 45 7.09 -7.42 -13.12
C GLN A 45 7.34 -7.55 -11.61
N VAL A 46 6.31 -7.29 -10.81
CA VAL A 46 6.35 -7.60 -9.37
C VAL A 46 5.79 -9.00 -9.19
N ALA A 47 6.65 -9.94 -8.78
CA ALA A 47 6.20 -11.28 -8.43
C ALA A 47 5.08 -11.20 -7.38
N SER A 48 3.98 -11.91 -7.63
CA SER A 48 2.86 -11.92 -6.70
C SER A 48 3.31 -12.53 -5.37
N SER A 49 3.03 -11.82 -4.28
CA SER A 49 3.23 -12.35 -2.91
C SER A 49 2.19 -13.41 -2.51
N ARG A 50 1.32 -13.79 -3.45
CA ARG A 50 0.30 -14.82 -3.31
C ARG A 50 0.82 -16.12 -3.95
N PRO A 51 0.95 -17.21 -3.19
CA PRO A 51 1.30 -18.51 -3.74
C PRO A 51 0.33 -18.95 -4.84
N THR A 52 0.84 -19.68 -5.83
CA THR A 52 0.08 -20.21 -6.98
C THR A 52 -1.09 -21.06 -6.51
N VAL A 53 -0.86 -21.96 -5.54
CA VAL A 53 -1.88 -22.83 -4.93
C VAL A 53 -3.02 -22.07 -4.24
N CYS A 54 -2.83 -20.79 -3.94
CA CYS A 54 -3.82 -19.92 -3.32
C CYS A 54 -4.48 -18.95 -4.31
N GLN A 55 -4.10 -18.95 -5.60
CA GLN A 55 -4.76 -18.14 -6.61
C GLN A 55 -6.22 -18.58 -6.75
N GLY A 56 -7.16 -17.64 -6.74
CA GLY A 56 -8.60 -17.94 -6.78
C GLY A 56 -9.18 -18.56 -5.50
N CYS A 57 -8.39 -18.80 -4.44
CA CYS A 57 -8.91 -19.31 -3.16
C CYS A 57 -9.73 -18.24 -2.42
N THR A 58 -10.96 -18.58 -2.04
CA THR A 58 -11.86 -17.74 -1.22
C THR A 58 -11.35 -17.54 0.21
N HIS A 59 -10.50 -18.46 0.69
CA HIS A 59 -9.88 -18.42 2.02
C HIS A 59 -8.49 -17.77 2.05
N TYR A 60 -8.05 -17.15 0.95
CA TYR A 60 -6.78 -16.43 0.92
C TYR A 60 -6.81 -15.23 1.88
N HIS A 61 -5.83 -15.17 2.77
CA HIS A 61 -5.71 -14.15 3.82
C HIS A 61 -4.71 -13.04 3.44
N GLY A 62 -3.47 -13.41 3.11
CA GLY A 62 -2.46 -12.51 2.54
C GLY A 62 -2.00 -11.31 3.39
N LYS A 63 -2.28 -11.28 4.71
CA LYS A 63 -1.86 -10.18 5.60
C LYS A 63 -0.60 -10.52 6.40
N ALA A 64 0.16 -9.48 6.73
CA ALA A 64 1.30 -9.58 7.61
C ALA A 64 0.99 -8.94 8.97
N TYR A 65 1.35 -9.64 10.03
CA TYR A 65 1.23 -9.23 11.43
C TYR A 65 2.62 -8.92 11.99
N GLY A 66 2.68 -8.10 13.04
CA GLY A 66 3.95 -7.65 13.63
C GLY A 66 4.44 -6.31 13.05
N GLN A 67 5.13 -5.56 13.89
CA GLN A 67 5.57 -4.19 13.60
C GLN A 67 7.04 -4.11 13.19
N THR A 68 7.87 -5.04 13.70
CA THR A 68 9.32 -5.07 13.42
C THR A 68 9.65 -6.13 12.39
N ARG A 69 10.80 -6.01 11.70
CA ARG A 69 11.25 -7.02 10.72
C ARG A 69 11.37 -8.42 11.32
N THR A 70 11.78 -8.53 12.58
CA THR A 70 11.98 -9.80 13.29
C THR A 70 10.68 -10.44 13.76
N THR A 71 9.64 -9.63 14.00
CA THR A 71 8.32 -10.11 14.47
C THR A 71 7.29 -10.21 13.35
N ARG A 72 7.68 -9.87 12.12
CA ARG A 72 6.75 -9.79 11.01
C ARG A 72 6.44 -11.17 10.43
N THR A 73 5.24 -11.67 10.70
CA THR A 73 4.77 -12.96 10.20
C THR A 73 3.64 -12.76 9.18
N ARG A 74 3.77 -13.33 7.99
CA ARG A 74 2.74 -13.30 6.96
C ARG A 74 1.88 -14.56 7.05
N LEU A 75 0.58 -14.37 7.21
CA LEU A 75 -0.39 -15.45 7.14
C LEU A 75 -1.01 -15.48 5.74
N ILE A 76 -0.98 -16.64 5.09
CA ILE A 76 -1.29 -16.82 3.68
C ILE A 76 -2.74 -17.24 3.46
N CYS A 77 -3.22 -18.28 4.16
CA CYS A 77 -4.57 -18.82 4.01
C CYS A 77 -5.24 -18.99 5.39
N GLY A 78 -6.57 -18.96 5.44
CA GLY A 78 -7.36 -19.20 6.66
C GLY A 78 -7.28 -20.64 7.18
N PHE A 79 -7.16 -21.63 6.29
CA PHE A 79 -6.99 -23.05 6.65
C PHE A 79 -5.52 -23.46 6.75
N HIS A 80 -4.65 -22.84 5.95
CA HIS A 80 -3.21 -23.09 5.96
C HIS A 80 -2.47 -21.76 6.22
N PRO A 81 -2.20 -21.41 7.50
CA PRO A 81 -1.63 -20.11 7.85
C PRO A 81 -0.33 -19.78 7.14
N TYR A 82 0.48 -20.79 6.81
CA TYR A 82 1.76 -20.63 6.10
C TYR A 82 1.69 -21.01 4.61
N GLY A 83 0.48 -21.20 4.07
CA GLY A 83 0.26 -21.70 2.71
C GLY A 83 0.30 -23.23 2.63
N TRP A 84 -0.25 -23.76 1.54
CA TRP A 84 -0.14 -25.19 1.23
C TRP A 84 1.17 -25.43 0.47
N THR A 85 1.96 -26.41 0.91
CA THR A 85 3.29 -26.69 0.35
C THR A 85 3.46 -28.12 -0.13
N THR A 86 2.49 -29.00 0.14
CA THR A 86 2.63 -30.44 -0.12
C THR A 86 2.40 -30.77 -1.58
N ASP A 87 1.37 -30.18 -2.20
CA ASP A 87 0.93 -30.48 -3.56
C ASP A 87 0.65 -29.20 -4.36
N ASP A 88 0.45 -29.34 -5.67
CA ASP A 88 0.14 -28.24 -6.60
C ASP A 88 -1.25 -27.59 -6.35
N HIS A 89 -2.13 -28.26 -5.60
CA HIS A 89 -3.46 -27.79 -5.28
C HIS A 89 -3.76 -27.88 -3.79
N CYS A 90 -4.32 -26.81 -3.24
CA CYS A 90 -4.78 -26.76 -1.85
C CYS A 90 -6.03 -27.64 -1.68
N PRO A 91 -6.08 -28.58 -0.71
CA PRO A 91 -7.23 -29.47 -0.53
C PRO A 91 -8.50 -28.70 -0.14
N ASP A 92 -8.34 -27.60 0.60
CA ASP A 92 -9.45 -26.71 1.00
C ASP A 92 -9.82 -25.67 -0.08
N TRP A 93 -9.28 -25.81 -1.31
CA TRP A 93 -9.58 -24.88 -2.39
C TRP A 93 -10.99 -25.10 -2.94
N LYS A 94 -11.93 -24.28 -2.49
CA LYS A 94 -13.24 -24.14 -3.13
C LYS A 94 -13.14 -22.99 -4.14
N GLY A 95 -12.84 -23.34 -5.38
CA GLY A 95 -13.04 -22.42 -6.51
C GLY A 95 -14.50 -22.00 -6.60
N LEU A 96 -14.73 -20.77 -7.05
CA LEU A 96 -16.06 -20.30 -7.47
C LEU A 96 -16.32 -20.74 -8.91
#